data_AF-A0A7Y2GG80-F1
#
_entry.id   AF-A0A7Y2GG80-F1
#
_cell.length_a   1.000
_cell.length_b   1.000
_cell.length_c   1.000
_cell.angle_alpha   90.00
_cell.angle_beta   90.00
_cell.angle_gamma   90.00
#
_symmetry.space_group_name_H-M   'P 1'
#
loop_
_entity.id
_entity.type
_entity.pdbx_description
1 polymer ?
#
loop_
_entity_poly.entity_id
_entity_poly.type
_entity_poly.pdbx_seq_one_letter_code
_entity_poly.pdbx_strand_id
1 'polypeptide(L)' 'MERDFLTELGYLAFVTRLKRLSDNMLHDGRRLYRELGLDIEPNWYAVFKLLDKYGPQTVTEIAASIGFSHPSIVSIVN' A
#
# COMPACT_ATOMS: atom_id res chain seq x y z
N MET A 1 11.76 -18.42 -22.04
CA MET A 1 11.35 -17.21 -21.32
C MET A 1 9.86 -17.07 -21.57
N GLU A 2 9.03 -17.23 -20.54
CA GLU A 2 7.58 -17.11 -20.67
C GLU A 2 7.27 -15.68 -21.15
N ARG A 3 6.43 -15.54 -22.18
CA ARG A 3 6.08 -14.21 -22.70
C ARG A 3 5.20 -13.50 -21.68
N ASP A 4 5.63 -12.33 -21.20
CA ASP A 4 4.79 -11.49 -20.35
C ASP A 4 3.61 -10.94 -21.17
N PHE A 5 2.42 -11.46 -20.90
CA PHE A 5 1.19 -11.06 -21.57
C PHE A 5 0.93 -9.54 -21.48
N LEU A 6 1.37 -8.88 -20.40
CA LEU A 6 1.22 -7.43 -20.28
C LEU A 6 2.15 -6.66 -21.24
N THR A 7 3.26 -7.26 -21.65
CA THR A 7 4.14 -6.68 -22.68
C THR A 7 3.46 -6.72 -24.04
N GLU A 8 2.74 -7.80 -24.36
CA GLU A 8 2.00 -7.95 -25.63
C GLU A 8 0.87 -6.91 -25.77
N LEU A 9 0.22 -6.54 -24.67
CA LEU A 9 -0.84 -5.54 -24.63
C LEU A 9 -0.36 -4.08 -24.79
N GLY A 10 0.97 -3.85 -24.83
CA GLY A 10 1.53 -2.52 -25.02
C GLY A 10 1.01 -1.49 -24.00
N TYR A 11 0.54 -0.34 -24.48
CA TYR A 11 0.05 0.73 -23.60
C TYR A 11 -1.27 0.39 -22.89
N LEU A 12 -2.06 -0.56 -23.40
CA LEU A 12 -3.33 -0.97 -22.77
C LEU A 12 -3.09 -1.60 -21.39
N ALA A 13 -1.93 -2.22 -21.17
CA ALA A 13 -1.53 -2.78 -19.89
C ALA A 13 -0.86 -1.76 -18.95
N PHE A 14 -0.91 -0.45 -19.21
CA PHE A 14 -0.27 0.56 -18.36
C PHE A 14 -0.73 0.46 -16.89
N VAL A 15 -2.05 0.51 -16.64
CA VAL A 15 -2.60 0.47 -15.27
C VAL A 15 -2.26 -0.86 -14.58
N THR A 16 -2.38 -1.98 -15.28
CA THR A 16 -2.08 -3.30 -14.71
C THR A 16 -0.60 -3.46 -14.36
N ARG A 17 0.32 -2.88 -15.15
CA ARG A 17 1.75 -2.88 -14.84
C ARG A 17 2.08 -2.00 -13.63
N LEU A 18 1.43 -0.84 -13.50
CA LEU A 18 1.54 -0.02 -12.28
C LEU A 18 1.04 -0.77 -11.05
N LYS A 19 -0.08 -1.48 -11.17
CA LYS A 19 -0.59 -2.33 -10.08
C LYS A 19 0.42 -3.42 -9.72
N ARG A 20 0.95 -4.16 -10.69
CA ARG A 20 1.98 -5.19 -10.47
C ARG A 20 3.23 -4.61 -9.79
N LEU A 21 3.66 -3.42 -10.20
CA LEU A 21 4.77 -2.72 -9.56
C LEU A 21 4.44 -2.35 -8.09
N SER A 22 3.26 -1.78 -7.84
CA SER A 22 2.80 -1.46 -6.49
C SER A 22 2.74 -2.69 -5.59
N ASP A 23 2.20 -3.81 -6.09
CA ASP A 23 2.11 -5.07 -5.35
C ASP A 23 3.50 -5.61 -4.98
N ASN A 24 4.45 -5.53 -5.92
CA ASN A 24 5.85 -5.89 -5.65
C ASN A 24 6.48 -4.98 -4.59
N MET A 25 6.27 -3.67 -4.67
CA MET A 25 6.78 -2.71 -3.68
C MET A 25 6.21 -2.99 -2.28
N LEU A 26 4.93 -3.34 -2.17
CA LEU A 26 4.30 -3.74 -0.90
C LEU A 26 4.90 -5.05 -0.37
N HIS A 27 5.19 -6.02 -1.24
CA HIS A 27 5.84 -7.26 -0.84
C HIS A 27 7.26 -7.01 -0.29
N ASP A 28 8.04 -6.20 -1.01
CA ASP A 28 9.41 -5.87 -0.60
C ASP A 28 9.42 -5.05 0.70
N GLY A 29 8.49 -4.11 0.88
CA GLY A 29 8.31 -3.35 2.12
C GLY A 29 8.02 -4.26 3.33
N ARG A 30 7.14 -5.27 3.16
CA ARG A 30 6.90 -6.29 4.20
C ARG A 30 8.15 -7.08 4.52
N ARG A 31 8.94 -7.44 3.51
CA ARG A 31 10.18 -8.19 3.71
C ARG A 31 11.19 -7.36 4.50
N LEU A 32 11.33 -6.08 4.17
CA LEU A 32 12.18 -5.14 4.89
C LEU A 32 11.79 -5.02 6.37
N TYR A 33 10.49 -4.86 6.69
CA TYR A 33 10.07 -4.78 8.09
C TYR A 33 10.37 -6.06 8.86
N ARG A 34 10.12 -7.23 8.27
CA ARG A 34 10.50 -8.52 8.89
C ARG A 34 12.00 -8.65 9.12
N GLU A 35 12.83 -8.20 8.17
CA GLU A 35 14.29 -8.19 8.31
C GLU A 35 14.76 -7.25 9.44
N LEU A 36 13.99 -6.19 9.73
CA LEU A 36 14.21 -5.29 10.88
C LEU A 36 13.62 -5.82 12.20
N GLY A 37 12.99 -7.01 12.20
CA GLY A 37 12.30 -7.56 13.37
C GLY A 37 10.99 -6.85 13.72
N LEU A 38 10.40 -6.11 12.78
CA LEU A 38 9.14 -5.39 12.93
C LEU A 38 8.00 -6.20 12.29
N ASP A 39 6.98 -6.53 13.08
CA ASP A 39 5.76 -7.18 12.60
C ASP A 39 4.72 -6.12 12.18
N ILE A 40 5.04 -5.38 11.11
CA ILE A 40 4.25 -4.25 10.62
C ILE A 40 3.91 -4.47 9.13
N GLU A 41 2.65 -4.29 8.78
CA GLU A 41 2.23 -4.21 7.37
C GLU A 41 2.55 -2.82 6.78
N PRO A 42 3.05 -2.71 5.53
CA PRO A 42 3.35 -1.44 4.85
C PRO A 42 2.28 -0.37 4.93
N ASN A 43 1.02 -0.79 4.90
CA ASN A 43 -0.12 0.12 4.97
C ASN A 43 -0.31 0.72 6.37
N TRP A 44 0.13 0.03 7.43
CA TRP A 44 0.10 0.54 8.80
C TRP A 44 1.10 1.66 9.03
N TYR A 45 2.24 1.62 8.33
CA TYR A 45 3.28 2.64 8.49
C TYR A 45 2.74 4.05 8.23
N ALA A 46 1.97 4.24 7.16
CA ALA A 46 1.37 5.52 6.84
C ALA A 46 0.38 5.99 7.92
N VAL A 47 -0.46 5.08 8.44
CA VAL A 47 -1.41 5.36 9.52
C VAL A 47 -0.67 5.72 10.81
N PHE A 48 0.34 4.95 11.21
CA PHE A 48 1.14 5.23 12.41
C PHE A 48 1.88 6.55 12.31
N LYS A 49 2.52 6.84 11.17
CA LYS A 49 3.22 8.13 10.98
C LYS A 49 2.26 9.32 11.02
N LEU A 50 1.03 9.13 10.54
CA LEU A 50 0.00 10.16 10.62
C LEU A 50 -0.43 10.39 12.07
N LEU A 51 -0.69 9.33 12.84
CA LEU A 51 -1.07 9.44 14.26
C LEU A 51 0.08 9.99 15.13
N ASP A 52 1.32 9.60 14.86
CA ASP A 52 2.52 10.14 15.51
C ASP A 52 2.66 11.64 15.28
N LYS A 53 2.34 12.12 14.07
CA LYS A 53 2.47 13.53 13.70
C LYS A 53 1.31 14.40 14.16
N TYR A 54 0.07 13.92 14.05
CA TYR A 54 -1.14 14.72 14.25
C TYR A 54 -1.96 14.30 15.49
N GLY A 55 -1.54 13.26 16.20
CA GLY A 55 -2.26 12.71 17.34
C GLY A 55 -3.46 11.85 16.93
N PRO A 56 -4.40 11.60 17.86
CA PRO A 56 -5.62 10.84 17.59
C PRO A 56 -6.43 11.45 16.43
N GLN A 57 -6.86 10.60 15.51
CA GLN A 57 -7.66 10.97 14.34
C GLN A 57 -8.78 9.94 14.16
N THR A 58 -9.91 10.39 13.63
CA THR A 58 -11.01 9.52 13.22
C THR A 58 -10.65 8.77 11.93
N VAL A 59 -11.31 7.64 11.69
CA VAL A 59 -11.13 6.84 10.46
C VAL A 59 -11.35 7.70 9.20
N THR A 60 -12.33 8.61 9.24
CA THR A 60 -12.65 9.52 8.13
C THR A 60 -11.53 10.53 7.87
N GLU A 61 -10.93 11.09 8.93
CA GLU A 61 -9.80 12.03 8.82
C GLU A 61 -8.54 11.33 8.28
N ILE A 62 -8.27 10.10 8.73
CA ILE A 62 -7.18 9.28 8.22
C ILE A 62 -7.39 8.99 6.72
N ALA A 63 -8.60 8.58 6.33
CA ALA A 63 -8.94 8.30 4.94
C ALA A 63 -8.74 9.53 4.04
N ALA A 64 -9.22 10.70 4.47
CA ALA A 64 -9.05 11.95 3.75
C ALA A 64 -7.58 12.35 3.62
N SER A 65 -6.79 12.21 4.69
CA SER A 65 -5.38 12.61 4.71
C SER A 65 -4.47 11.71 3.86
N ILE A 66 -4.76 10.40 3.82
CA ILE A 66 -4.00 9.42 3.03
C ILE A 66 -4.49 9.36 1.58
N GLY A 67 -5.72 9.83 1.31
CA GLY A 67 -6.35 9.75 -0.01
C GLY A 67 -6.94 8.37 -0.32
N PHE A 68 -7.30 7.61 0.71
CA PHE A 68 -7.91 6.30 0.60
C PHE A 68 -9.42 6.37 0.83
N SER A 69 -10.15 5.36 0.36
CA SER A 69 -11.56 5.25 0.71
C SER A 69 -11.73 4.92 2.20
N HIS A 70 -12.84 5.35 2.80
CA HIS A 70 -13.16 5.00 4.18
C HIS A 70 -13.15 3.46 4.41
N PRO A 71 -13.77 2.62 3.55
CA PRO A 71 -13.67 1.16 3.66
C PRO A 71 -12.22 0.63 3.60
N SER A 72 -11.34 1.26 2.81
CA SER A 72 -9.93 0.86 2.73
C SER A 72 -9.20 1.08 4.06
N ILE A 73 -9.40 2.22 4.72
CA ILE A 73 -8.81 2.45 6.05
C ILE A 73 -9.39 1.48 7.08
N VAL A 74 -10.70 1.24 7.07
CA VAL A 74 -11.34 0.25 7.96
C VAL A 74 -10.68 -1.12 7.82
N SER A 75 -10.41 -1.57 6.59
CA SER A 75 -9.72 -2.85 6.34
C SER A 75 -8.24 -2.85 6.76
N ILE A 76 -7.62 -1.68 6.92
CA ILE A 76 -6.22 -1.55 7.34
C ILE A 76 -6.14 -1.61 8.88
N VAL A 77 -7.12 -1.06 9.59
CA VAL A 77 -7.05 -0.89 11.06
C VAL A 77 -7.83 -1.96 11.86
N ASN A 78 -8.71 -2.73 11.23
CA ASN A 78 -9.45 -3.85 11.84
C ASN A 78 -8.77 -5.18 11.58
#